data_AF-A0AAV4QL21-F1
#
_entry.id   AF-A0AAV4QL21-F1
#
_cell.length_a   1.000
_cell.length_b   1.000
_cell.length_c   1.000
_cell.angle_alpha   90.00
_cell.angle_beta   90.00
_cell.angle_gamma   90.00
#
_symmetry.space_group_name_H-M   'P 1'
#
loop_
_entity.id
_entity.type
_entity.pdbx_description
1 polymer ?
#
loop_
_entity_poly.entity_id
_entity_poly.type
_entity_poly.pdbx_seq_one_letter_code
_entity_poly.pdbx_strand_id
1 'polypeptide(L)'
;MKKLLFINSFHKFASLFSLDDLTDNDLVSIILYADEAYACSESNCIWRIDPDTLESLQKYLSSLGTCTEPFREKAILIFTINNPLGKEVTERWLNLDLETGVAVYLGITEPHKKSDNGFQNASLICKIPSTKTLGISYHHSFGMSANYFIFVEQPLYLSIPRLMWSHFVAGTYADAMYWDDDRPTRFHVVRRSDNQLLDTVYVSKGFFVFHHINAYEEDNHLIVDMCVYEQGEVVKTLYIKALEDLFNNPKKYSEPFVSRGKRFILPLNVDEKKGDDENLITLSNSEATAVQQPDGSIYLKPEILTASEPWSPELPRINYDYNGRKYKYFYAMARNDTLERTHIIKVDVTTQKTISWSEKGAIPSEPVFISEPGLDDQAEDSGILIASLLFSN
;
A
#
# COMPACT_ATOMS: atom_id res chain seq x y z
N MET A 1 38.39 7.91 -2.23
CA MET A 1 38.79 7.33 -0.92
C MET A 1 37.65 7.29 0.11
N LYS A 2 36.96 8.39 0.44
CA LYS A 2 35.84 8.39 1.43
C LYS A 2 34.67 7.45 1.06
N LYS A 3 34.30 7.37 -0.22
CA LYS A 3 33.24 6.46 -0.73
C LYS A 3 33.60 4.96 -0.56
N LEU A 4 34.88 4.59 -0.78
CA LEU A 4 35.36 3.20 -0.65
C LEU A 4 35.48 2.73 0.81
N LEU A 5 35.89 3.61 1.72
CA LEU A 5 35.96 3.30 3.16
C LEU A 5 34.57 3.08 3.77
N PHE A 6 33.56 3.80 3.27
CA PHE A 6 32.17 3.66 3.70
C PHE A 6 31.57 2.29 3.29
N ILE A 7 31.79 1.87 2.03
CA ILE A 7 31.31 0.57 1.49
C ILE A 7 31.86 -0.62 2.30
N ASN A 8 33.16 -0.61 2.64
CA ASN A 8 33.78 -1.69 3.42
C ASN A 8 33.29 -1.76 4.89
N SER A 9 32.88 -0.62 5.45
CA SER A 9 32.31 -0.55 6.80
C SER A 9 30.84 -1.00 6.79
N PHE A 10 30.15 -0.77 5.66
CA PHE A 10 28.75 -1.12 5.44
C PHE A 10 28.51 -2.63 5.16
N HIS A 11 29.41 -3.32 4.45
CA HIS A 11 29.30 -4.78 4.28
C HIS A 11 29.44 -5.57 5.59
N LYS A 12 30.33 -5.13 6.51
CA LYS A 12 30.44 -5.64 7.89
C LYS A 12 29.21 -5.30 8.76
N PHE A 13 28.52 -4.22 8.42
CA PHE A 13 27.30 -3.76 9.07
C PHE A 13 26.07 -4.58 8.66
N ALA A 14 25.93 -4.90 7.39
CA ALA A 14 24.82 -5.70 6.92
C ALA A 14 24.88 -7.14 7.46
N SER A 15 26.07 -7.62 7.89
CA SER A 15 26.21 -8.91 8.60
C SER A 15 25.78 -8.87 10.08
N LEU A 16 25.43 -7.70 10.63
CA LEU A 16 24.91 -7.58 12.00
C LEU A 16 23.41 -7.84 12.08
N PHE A 17 22.68 -7.74 10.96
CA PHE A 17 21.28 -8.15 10.88
C PHE A 17 21.23 -9.57 10.31
N SER A 18 20.97 -10.55 11.17
CA SER A 18 20.51 -11.85 10.68
C SER A 18 19.07 -11.68 10.22
N LEU A 19 18.81 -11.95 8.94
CA LEU A 19 17.45 -12.00 8.41
C LEU A 19 16.64 -13.17 9.01
N ASP A 20 17.31 -14.07 9.73
CA ASP A 20 16.68 -15.21 10.40
C ASP A 20 15.99 -14.80 11.73
N ASP A 21 16.28 -13.61 12.26
CA ASP A 21 15.73 -13.11 13.54
C ASP A 21 14.47 -12.25 13.36
N LEU A 22 13.93 -12.15 12.14
CA LEU A 22 12.69 -11.43 11.87
C LEU A 22 11.46 -12.27 12.26
N THR A 23 10.38 -11.57 12.63
CA THR A 23 9.14 -12.24 13.05
C THR A 23 8.54 -13.07 11.91
N ASP A 24 8.07 -14.26 12.26
CA ASP A 24 7.27 -15.15 11.42
C ASP A 24 5.79 -15.14 11.80
N ASN A 25 5.37 -14.09 12.51
CA ASN A 25 3.98 -13.86 12.87
C ASN A 25 3.21 -13.28 11.68
N ASP A 26 2.70 -14.18 10.85
CA ASP A 26 2.00 -13.88 9.59
C ASP A 26 0.50 -13.62 9.79
N LEU A 27 0.19 -12.53 10.51
CA LEU A 27 -1.16 -12.19 10.98
C LEU A 27 -1.96 -11.22 10.09
N VAL A 28 -1.41 -10.77 8.95
CA VAL A 28 -1.97 -9.64 8.19
C VAL A 28 -2.92 -10.11 7.09
N SER A 29 -2.49 -11.04 6.23
CA SER A 29 -3.27 -11.45 5.07
C SER A 29 -3.01 -12.91 4.67
N ILE A 30 -3.91 -13.43 3.83
CA ILE A 30 -3.77 -14.71 3.14
C ILE A 30 -3.74 -14.43 1.64
N ILE A 31 -2.77 -15.02 0.95
CA ILE A 31 -2.56 -14.91 -0.49
C ILE A 31 -2.85 -16.26 -1.12
N LEU A 32 -3.49 -16.23 -2.30
CA LEU A 32 -3.61 -17.40 -3.16
C LEU A 32 -2.64 -17.25 -4.33
N TYR A 33 -1.63 -18.09 -4.34
CA TYR A 33 -0.57 -18.07 -5.32
C TYR A 33 -0.46 -19.43 -6.00
N ALA A 34 -0.56 -19.45 -7.34
CA ALA A 34 -0.68 -20.67 -8.12
C ALA A 34 -1.81 -21.58 -7.58
N ASP A 35 -1.48 -22.79 -7.12
CA ASP A 35 -2.39 -23.75 -6.48
C ASP A 35 -2.22 -23.83 -4.95
N GLU A 36 -1.60 -22.82 -4.33
CA GLU A 36 -1.24 -22.81 -2.92
C GLU A 36 -1.74 -21.56 -2.19
N ALA A 37 -1.94 -21.67 -0.87
CA ALA A 37 -2.33 -20.58 0.01
C ALA A 37 -1.17 -20.22 0.95
N TYR A 38 -0.99 -18.92 1.21
CA TYR A 38 0.10 -18.41 2.03
C TYR A 38 -0.40 -17.36 3.03
N ALA A 39 -0.09 -17.52 4.31
CA ALA A 39 -0.27 -16.48 5.32
C ALA A 39 0.96 -15.56 5.33
N CYS A 40 0.76 -14.25 5.41
CA CYS A 40 1.84 -13.25 5.40
C CYS A 40 1.62 -12.10 6.40
N SER A 41 2.74 -11.48 6.80
CA SER A 41 2.83 -10.14 7.40
C SER A 41 3.77 -9.27 6.56
N GLU A 42 4.41 -8.27 7.17
CA GLU A 42 5.34 -7.34 6.52
C GLU A 42 6.82 -7.69 6.78
N SER A 43 7.13 -8.98 6.99
CA SER A 43 8.48 -9.47 7.19
C SER A 43 8.99 -10.25 5.97
N ASN A 44 10.20 -10.80 6.05
CA ASN A 44 10.75 -11.69 5.04
C ASN A 44 10.25 -13.14 5.15
N CYS A 45 9.38 -13.42 6.12
CA CYS A 45 8.76 -14.72 6.33
C CYS A 45 7.40 -14.79 5.66
N ILE A 46 7.09 -15.95 5.09
CA ILE A 46 5.74 -16.30 4.65
C ILE A 46 5.49 -17.78 4.95
N TRP A 47 4.29 -18.12 5.41
CA TRP A 47 3.89 -19.50 5.70
C TRP A 47 2.94 -20.02 4.63
N ARG A 48 3.30 -21.12 3.97
CA ARG A 48 2.33 -21.90 3.20
C ARG A 48 1.39 -22.62 4.16
N ILE A 49 0.10 -22.52 3.87
CA ILE A 49 -0.99 -23.12 4.65
C ILE A 49 -1.86 -24.00 3.76
N ASP A 50 -2.52 -24.97 4.38
CA ASP A 50 -3.62 -25.69 3.75
C ASP A 50 -4.91 -24.86 3.92
N PRO A 51 -5.58 -24.43 2.84
CA PRO A 51 -6.76 -23.57 2.95
C PRO A 51 -8.00 -24.31 3.47
N ASP A 52 -8.03 -25.65 3.41
CA ASP A 52 -9.15 -26.46 3.86
C ASP A 52 -8.99 -26.89 5.33
N THR A 53 -7.77 -27.28 5.75
CA THR A 53 -7.48 -27.76 7.11
C THR A 53 -6.94 -26.67 8.04
N LEU A 54 -6.45 -25.55 7.47
CA LEU A 54 -5.74 -24.47 8.15
C LEU A 54 -4.40 -24.89 8.79
N GLU A 55 -3.86 -26.05 8.41
CA GLU A 55 -2.55 -26.52 8.88
C GLU A 55 -1.42 -25.67 8.28
N SER A 56 -0.44 -25.30 9.11
CA SER A 56 0.80 -24.67 8.64
C SER A 56 1.69 -25.75 8.02
N LEU A 57 1.95 -25.63 6.72
CA LEU A 57 2.65 -26.65 5.94
C LEU A 57 4.15 -26.38 5.88
N GLN A 58 4.54 -25.20 5.44
CA GLN A 58 5.95 -24.88 5.17
C GLN A 58 6.25 -23.40 5.37
N LYS A 59 7.34 -23.12 6.09
CA LYS A 59 7.91 -21.78 6.23
C LYS A 59 8.84 -21.47 5.07
N TYR A 60 8.66 -20.31 4.46
CA TYR A 60 9.56 -19.77 3.45
C TYR A 60 10.23 -18.49 3.99
N LEU A 61 11.56 -18.48 3.99
CA LEU A 61 12.35 -17.28 4.25
C LEU A 61 12.84 -16.74 2.91
N SER A 62 12.40 -15.55 2.54
CA SER A 62 12.74 -14.92 1.27
C SER A 62 14.20 -14.45 1.17
N SER A 63 14.97 -14.59 2.25
CA SER A 63 16.38 -14.16 2.35
C SER A 63 17.41 -15.20 1.92
N LEU A 64 17.06 -16.47 1.70
CA LEU A 64 18.03 -17.51 1.37
C LEU A 64 17.49 -18.57 0.39
N GLY A 65 17.87 -18.43 -0.88
CA GLY A 65 18.18 -19.60 -1.71
C GLY A 65 17.17 -20.05 -2.78
N THR A 66 16.10 -19.31 -3.04
CA THR A 66 15.10 -19.75 -4.06
C THR A 66 15.03 -18.87 -5.31
N CYS A 67 15.66 -17.69 -5.29
CA CYS A 67 15.90 -16.90 -6.49
C CYS A 67 17.32 -17.20 -6.99
N THR A 68 17.45 -17.80 -8.17
CA THR A 68 18.76 -18.07 -8.79
C THR A 68 19.56 -16.76 -8.95
N GLU A 69 20.78 -16.76 -8.41
CA GLU A 69 21.91 -15.78 -8.52
C GLU A 69 21.65 -14.59 -9.48
N PRO A 70 21.49 -13.33 -8.99
CA PRO A 70 22.42 -12.65 -8.08
C PRO A 70 21.74 -11.93 -6.90
N PHE A 71 20.75 -12.54 -6.24
CA PHE A 71 20.03 -11.94 -5.09
C PHE A 71 20.72 -12.16 -3.73
N ARG A 72 22.06 -12.24 -3.70
CA ARG A 72 22.86 -12.45 -2.48
C ARG A 72 23.06 -11.19 -1.63
N GLU A 73 22.45 -10.07 -1.99
CA GLU A 73 22.58 -8.83 -1.24
C GLU A 73 21.50 -8.74 -0.17
N LYS A 74 21.96 -8.55 1.06
CA LYS A 74 21.23 -8.65 2.33
C LYS A 74 20.03 -7.71 2.35
N ALA A 75 18.86 -8.24 2.04
CA ALA A 75 17.62 -7.47 1.93
C ALA A 75 16.58 -7.90 2.97
N ILE A 76 15.99 -6.92 3.65
CA ILE A 76 14.74 -7.12 4.40
C ILE A 76 13.63 -7.04 3.34
N LEU A 77 12.88 -8.13 3.18
CA LEU A 77 11.69 -8.18 2.33
C LEU A 77 10.50 -7.67 3.14
N ILE A 78 9.71 -6.78 2.56
CA ILE A 78 8.40 -6.37 3.09
C ILE A 78 7.36 -6.76 2.05
N PHE A 79 6.42 -7.60 2.46
CA PHE A 79 5.32 -8.04 1.62
C PHE A 79 4.18 -7.01 1.66
N THR A 80 3.70 -6.65 0.48
CA THR A 80 2.56 -5.76 0.32
C THR A 80 1.73 -6.31 -0.83
N ILE A 81 0.64 -7.02 -0.52
CA ILE A 81 -0.14 -7.76 -1.52
C ILE A 81 -1.52 -7.14 -1.70
N ASN A 82 -1.82 -6.79 -2.95
CA ASN A 82 -3.15 -6.42 -3.42
C ASN A 82 -3.68 -7.52 -4.35
N ASN A 83 -4.18 -8.64 -3.82
CA ASN A 83 -5.18 -9.45 -4.54
C ASN A 83 -5.90 -10.44 -3.62
N PRO A 84 -7.25 -10.43 -3.57
CA PRO A 84 -8.00 -11.52 -2.96
C PRO A 84 -8.19 -12.76 -3.85
N LEU A 85 -8.23 -12.66 -5.20
CA LEU A 85 -8.70 -13.79 -6.03
C LEU A 85 -8.19 -13.78 -7.50
N GLY A 86 -7.29 -14.71 -7.84
CA GLY A 86 -7.53 -15.73 -8.88
C GLY A 86 -7.39 -15.44 -10.39
N LYS A 87 -7.06 -14.23 -10.87
CA LYS A 87 -6.81 -14.01 -12.31
C LYS A 87 -5.59 -13.10 -12.55
N GLU A 88 -4.62 -13.65 -13.29
CA GLU A 88 -3.29 -13.08 -13.59
C GLU A 88 -2.53 -12.54 -12.37
N VAL A 89 -1.85 -13.46 -11.70
CA VAL A 89 -0.99 -13.15 -10.55
C VAL A 89 0.13 -12.22 -11.00
N THR A 90 0.01 -10.95 -10.59
CA THR A 90 1.12 -10.02 -10.63
C THR A 90 1.47 -9.63 -9.20
N GLU A 91 1.92 -10.61 -8.42
CA GLU A 91 2.39 -10.41 -7.04
C GLU A 91 3.77 -9.81 -7.02
N ARG A 92 3.93 -8.79 -6.18
CA ARG A 92 4.87 -7.71 -6.44
C ARG A 92 5.44 -7.23 -5.10
N TRP A 93 6.74 -7.44 -4.94
CA TRP A 93 7.43 -7.36 -3.66
C TRP A 93 8.07 -5.99 -3.43
N LEU A 94 8.36 -5.66 -2.17
CA LEU A 94 9.25 -4.56 -1.80
C LEU A 94 10.45 -5.15 -1.07
N ASN A 95 11.62 -5.19 -1.70
CA ASN A 95 12.86 -5.57 -1.00
C ASN A 95 13.68 -4.34 -0.67
N LEU A 96 14.41 -4.39 0.43
CA LEU A 96 15.29 -3.31 0.86
C LEU A 96 16.73 -3.61 0.46
N ASP A 97 17.21 -2.96 -0.60
CA ASP A 97 18.63 -2.95 -0.97
C ASP A 97 19.36 -1.87 -0.15
N LEU A 98 20.08 -2.33 0.86
CA LEU A 98 20.86 -1.48 1.76
C LEU A 98 22.14 -0.95 1.10
N GLU A 99 22.66 -1.61 0.05
CA GLU A 99 23.93 -1.23 -0.59
C GLU A 99 23.77 -0.13 -1.66
N THR A 100 22.67 -0.14 -2.43
CA THR A 100 22.46 0.86 -3.50
C THR A 100 21.57 2.05 -3.12
N GLY A 101 20.97 2.06 -1.92
CA GLY A 101 20.14 3.19 -1.46
C GLY A 101 18.66 3.11 -1.86
N VAL A 102 18.05 1.96 -1.58
CA VAL A 102 16.63 1.61 -1.78
C VAL A 102 16.29 1.32 -3.25
N ALA A 103 15.61 0.19 -3.44
CA ALA A 103 15.14 -0.29 -4.73
C ALA A 103 13.88 -1.10 -4.49
N VAL A 104 12.72 -0.69 -5.01
CA VAL A 104 11.51 -1.53 -4.93
C VAL A 104 11.57 -2.68 -5.93
N TYR A 105 11.65 -3.93 -5.46
CA TYR A 105 11.85 -5.12 -6.28
C TYR A 105 10.55 -5.76 -6.73
N LEU A 106 10.15 -5.45 -7.94
CA LEU A 106 8.88 -5.96 -8.43
C LEU A 106 9.08 -7.35 -9.05
N GLY A 107 8.38 -8.39 -8.55
CA GLY A 107 8.40 -9.77 -9.05
C GLY A 107 7.29 -10.05 -10.06
N ILE A 108 7.49 -10.95 -11.01
CA ILE A 108 6.40 -11.65 -11.72
C ILE A 108 6.78 -13.12 -11.73
N THR A 109 5.79 -13.98 -11.58
CA THR A 109 5.93 -15.41 -11.79
C THR A 109 4.81 -15.88 -12.73
N GLU A 110 5.15 -16.74 -13.67
CA GLU A 110 4.16 -17.27 -14.62
C GLU A 110 3.20 -18.24 -13.89
N PRO A 111 1.87 -17.99 -13.90
CA PRO A 111 0.89 -18.75 -13.11
C PRO A 111 0.68 -20.21 -13.55
N HIS A 112 1.46 -20.72 -14.51
CA HIS A 112 1.18 -21.99 -15.20
C HIS A 112 2.29 -23.05 -15.11
N LYS A 113 3.32 -22.85 -14.28
CA LYS A 113 4.27 -23.92 -13.97
C LYS A 113 4.09 -24.35 -12.51
N LYS A 114 3.55 -25.56 -12.32
CA LYS A 114 3.68 -26.26 -11.04
C LYS A 114 5.15 -26.25 -10.65
N SER A 115 5.43 -25.64 -9.50
CA SER A 115 6.75 -25.54 -8.91
C SER A 115 6.61 -25.97 -7.47
N ASP A 116 7.61 -26.69 -6.94
CA ASP A 116 7.66 -27.02 -5.51
C ASP A 116 7.86 -25.76 -4.63
N ASN A 117 8.16 -24.63 -5.27
CA ASN A 117 8.18 -23.31 -4.66
C ASN A 117 7.60 -22.28 -5.63
N GLY A 118 6.46 -21.69 -5.26
CA GLY A 118 5.79 -20.68 -6.07
C GLY A 118 6.66 -19.48 -6.44
N PHE A 119 7.61 -19.10 -5.57
CA PHE A 119 8.47 -17.93 -5.72
C PHE A 119 9.76 -18.19 -6.50
N GLN A 120 10.02 -19.41 -6.94
CA GLN A 120 11.28 -19.78 -7.61
C GLN A 120 11.55 -18.97 -8.89
N ASN A 121 10.50 -18.53 -9.57
CA ASN A 121 10.60 -17.78 -10.82
C ASN A 121 10.51 -16.25 -10.64
N ALA A 122 10.52 -15.74 -9.40
CA ALA A 122 10.40 -14.31 -9.15
C ALA A 122 11.63 -13.57 -9.68
N SER A 123 11.41 -12.54 -10.51
CA SER A 123 12.47 -11.72 -11.12
C SER A 123 12.36 -10.26 -10.73
N LEU A 124 13.48 -9.56 -10.56
CA LEU A 124 13.50 -8.11 -10.39
C LEU A 124 13.06 -7.37 -11.66
N ILE A 125 12.16 -6.40 -11.49
CA ILE A 125 11.60 -5.61 -12.60
C ILE A 125 12.08 -4.15 -12.60
N CYS A 126 12.16 -3.47 -11.45
CA CYS A 126 12.61 -2.08 -11.39
C CYS A 126 13.38 -1.78 -10.09
N LYS A 127 14.10 -0.67 -10.02
CA LYS A 127 14.68 -0.14 -8.77
C LYS A 127 14.24 1.32 -8.61
N ILE A 128 13.51 1.61 -7.54
CA ILE A 128 13.09 2.98 -7.18
C ILE A 128 13.99 3.49 -6.04
N PRO A 129 14.79 4.54 -6.26
CA PRO A 129 15.66 5.10 -5.22
C PRO A 129 14.85 5.87 -4.18
N SER A 130 15.25 5.76 -2.91
CA SER A 130 14.69 6.59 -1.83
C SER A 130 15.14 8.04 -1.99
N THR A 131 14.23 8.98 -1.75
CA THR A 131 14.57 10.41 -1.69
C THR A 131 15.26 10.81 -0.38
N LYS A 132 15.29 9.91 0.62
CA LYS A 132 15.95 10.13 1.90
C LYS A 132 17.18 9.24 2.06
N THR A 133 18.33 9.89 2.13
CA THR A 133 19.57 9.25 2.56
C THR A 133 19.40 8.58 3.92
N LEU A 134 19.65 7.27 4.01
CA LEU A 134 19.53 6.46 5.23
C LEU A 134 18.12 6.42 5.87
N GLY A 135 17.08 6.74 5.09
CA GLY A 135 15.70 6.57 5.48
C GLY A 135 14.92 5.83 4.40
N ILE A 136 14.02 4.96 4.82
CA ILE A 136 13.22 4.11 3.94
C ILE A 136 11.77 4.44 4.20
N SER A 137 11.04 4.90 3.19
CA SER A 137 9.61 5.16 3.35
C SER A 137 8.86 3.86 3.62
N TYR A 138 7.90 3.91 4.54
CA TYR A 138 7.02 2.79 4.82
C TYR A 138 5.96 2.68 3.71
N HIS A 139 5.78 1.49 3.15
CA HIS A 139 4.75 1.22 2.16
C HIS A 139 3.93 0.00 2.62
N HIS A 140 2.61 0.18 2.73
CA HIS A 140 1.67 -0.88 3.13
C HIS A 140 0.83 -1.40 1.96
N SER A 141 0.72 -0.63 0.88
CA SER A 141 0.06 -0.98 -0.39
C SER A 141 0.69 -0.18 -1.54
N PHE A 142 0.43 -0.60 -2.79
CA PHE A 142 0.79 0.15 -4.00
C PHE A 142 -0.36 0.14 -5.00
N GLY A 143 -0.44 1.17 -5.86
CA GLY A 143 -1.44 1.25 -6.91
C GLY A 143 -1.00 0.51 -8.17
N MET A 144 -1.95 -0.05 -8.91
CA MET A 144 -1.70 -0.68 -10.20
C MET A 144 -2.81 -0.32 -11.18
N SER A 145 -2.44 0.12 -12.38
CA SER A 145 -3.34 0.24 -13.54
C SER A 145 -2.98 -0.80 -14.60
N ALA A 146 -3.68 -0.80 -15.74
CA ALA A 146 -3.35 -1.64 -16.89
C ALA A 146 -1.87 -1.54 -17.31
N ASN A 147 -1.30 -0.32 -17.32
CA ASN A 147 0.04 -0.06 -17.85
C ASN A 147 1.06 0.47 -16.82
N TYR A 148 0.67 0.75 -15.57
CA TYR A 148 1.57 1.36 -14.59
C TYR A 148 1.48 0.76 -13.18
N PHE A 149 2.59 0.81 -12.45
CA PHE A 149 2.62 0.72 -10.99
C PHE A 149 2.82 2.09 -10.39
N ILE A 150 2.25 2.29 -9.21
CA ILE A 150 2.28 3.55 -8.48
C ILE A 150 2.73 3.26 -7.05
N PHE A 151 3.91 3.77 -6.70
CA PHE A 151 4.44 3.70 -5.34
C PHE A 151 4.38 5.08 -4.69
N VAL A 152 3.84 5.15 -3.49
CA VAL A 152 3.69 6.39 -2.73
C VAL A 152 4.77 6.44 -1.67
N GLU A 153 5.84 7.21 -1.93
CA GLU A 153 6.88 7.50 -0.94
C GLU A 153 6.36 8.57 0.02
N GLN A 154 5.80 8.11 1.13
CA GLN A 154 5.21 8.91 2.20
C GLN A 154 6.25 9.30 3.26
N PRO A 155 6.06 10.42 3.99
CA PRO A 155 7.05 10.92 4.91
C PRO A 155 7.12 10.16 6.26
N LEU A 156 6.61 8.93 6.31
CA LEU A 156 6.90 7.99 7.40
C LEU A 156 8.10 7.13 7.03
N TYR A 157 9.25 7.38 7.64
CA TYR A 157 10.51 6.70 7.32
C TYR A 157 10.94 5.76 8.44
N LEU A 158 11.39 4.57 8.06
CA LEU A 158 12.27 3.74 8.87
C LEU A 158 13.70 4.31 8.83
N SER A 159 14.19 4.75 9.98
CA SER A 159 15.55 5.30 10.11
C SER A 159 16.56 4.18 10.29
N ILE A 160 17.49 4.03 9.35
CA ILE A 160 18.58 3.04 9.46
C ILE A 160 19.43 3.26 10.73
N PRO A 161 19.84 4.49 11.09
CA PRO A 161 20.54 4.73 12.36
C PRO A 161 19.75 4.34 13.60
N ARG A 162 18.42 4.54 13.63
CA ARG A 162 17.59 4.14 14.78
C ARG A 162 17.40 2.63 14.82
N LEU A 163 17.20 1.98 13.68
CA LEU A 163 17.10 0.52 13.59
C LEU A 163 18.35 -0.15 14.18
N MET A 164 19.53 0.41 13.86
CA MET A 164 20.79 -0.02 14.46
C MET A 164 20.82 0.13 15.97
N TRP A 165 20.43 1.30 16.46
CA TRP A 165 20.40 1.56 17.89
C TRP A 165 19.42 0.62 18.59
N SER A 166 18.21 0.43 18.04
CA SER A 166 17.18 -0.49 18.53
C SER A 166 17.70 -1.91 18.68
N HIS A 167 18.51 -2.40 17.74
CA HIS A 167 19.12 -3.73 17.83
C HIS A 167 20.02 -3.89 19.07
N PHE A 168 20.68 -2.82 19.52
CA PHE A 168 21.53 -2.85 20.74
C PHE A 168 20.76 -2.60 22.03
N VAL A 169 19.58 -1.98 21.98
CA VAL A 169 18.79 -1.63 23.18
C VAL A 169 17.48 -2.41 23.32
N ALA A 170 17.31 -3.50 22.55
CA ALA A 170 16.07 -4.28 22.48
C ALA A 170 14.84 -3.43 22.10
N GLY A 171 15.03 -2.47 21.18
CA GLY A 171 13.95 -1.67 20.60
C GLY A 171 13.20 -2.41 19.48
N THR A 172 12.07 -1.86 19.07
CA THR A 172 11.19 -2.42 18.04
C THR A 172 11.38 -1.74 16.67
N TYR A 173 10.81 -2.33 15.61
CA TYR A 173 10.71 -1.68 14.30
C TYR A 173 10.02 -0.33 14.35
N ALA A 174 8.92 -0.24 15.12
CA ALA A 174 8.16 0.99 15.27
C ALA A 174 8.98 2.11 15.95
N ASP A 175 9.91 1.78 16.87
CA ASP A 175 10.81 2.76 17.48
C ASP A 175 11.80 3.39 16.48
N ALA A 176 12.09 2.65 15.39
CA ALA A 176 12.94 3.14 14.32
C ALA A 176 12.18 3.97 13.28
N MET A 177 10.85 3.97 13.30
CA MET A 177 10.01 4.77 12.41
C MET A 177 9.84 6.20 12.92
N TYR A 178 9.77 7.15 11.99
CA TYR A 178 9.49 8.56 12.31
C TYR A 178 8.82 9.28 11.15
N TRP A 179 7.97 10.23 11.48
CA TRP A 179 7.34 11.15 10.53
C TRP A 179 8.26 12.35 10.28
N ASP A 180 8.41 12.76 9.02
CA ASP A 180 9.25 13.87 8.55
C ASP A 180 8.34 15.00 8.03
N ASP A 181 7.87 15.89 8.91
CA ASP A 181 6.85 16.93 8.62
C ASP A 181 7.21 17.87 7.47
N ASP A 182 8.52 18.09 7.24
CA ASP A 182 9.02 19.01 6.22
C ASP A 182 9.02 18.39 4.81
N ARG A 183 8.55 17.15 4.67
CA ARG A 183 8.63 16.41 3.41
C ARG A 183 7.31 16.24 2.68
N PRO A 184 7.31 16.47 1.36
CA PRO A 184 6.18 16.11 0.53
C PRO A 184 6.08 14.58 0.40
N THR A 185 4.87 14.12 0.08
CA THR A 185 4.68 12.77 -0.43
C THR A 185 5.02 12.76 -1.91
N ARG A 186 5.77 11.75 -2.38
CA ARG A 186 6.16 11.59 -3.79
C ARG A 186 5.51 10.35 -4.39
N PHE A 187 5.01 10.46 -5.62
CA PHE A 187 4.52 9.31 -6.38
C PHE A 187 5.57 8.88 -7.40
N HIS A 188 5.95 7.61 -7.35
CA HIS A 188 6.83 6.97 -8.32
C HIS A 188 5.99 6.10 -9.24
N VAL A 189 6.08 6.36 -10.54
CA VAL A 189 5.28 5.67 -11.55
C VAL A 189 6.20 4.80 -12.40
N VAL A 190 5.95 3.49 -12.42
CA VAL A 190 6.73 2.53 -13.21
C VAL A 190 5.87 1.97 -14.32
N ARG A 191 6.31 2.12 -15.57
CA ARG A 191 5.62 1.58 -16.74
C ARG A 191 5.79 0.07 -16.82
N ARG A 192 4.71 -0.65 -17.07
CA ARG A 192 4.64 -2.13 -17.05
C ARG A 192 5.24 -2.79 -18.29
N SER A 193 5.21 -2.11 -19.43
CA SER A 193 5.63 -2.70 -20.71
C SER A 193 7.14 -2.91 -20.80
N ASP A 194 7.92 -2.04 -20.16
CA ASP A 194 9.39 -2.01 -20.20
C ASP A 194 10.03 -1.86 -18.81
N ASN A 195 9.22 -1.81 -17.76
CA ASN A 195 9.63 -1.69 -16.36
C ASN A 195 10.39 -0.38 -16.05
N GLN A 196 10.22 0.64 -16.88
CA GLN A 196 10.91 1.92 -16.73
C GLN A 196 10.20 2.80 -15.68
N LEU A 197 10.97 3.32 -14.73
CA LEU A 197 10.53 4.42 -13.86
C LEU A 197 10.40 5.70 -14.69
N LEU A 198 9.24 6.36 -14.64
CA LEU A 198 9.02 7.62 -15.33
C LEU A 198 9.87 8.74 -14.72
N ASP A 199 10.36 9.64 -15.57
CA ASP A 199 11.16 10.80 -15.13
C ASP A 199 10.31 11.89 -14.45
N THR A 200 9.00 11.89 -14.70
CA THR A 200 8.07 12.87 -14.12
C THR A 200 8.03 12.76 -12.60
N VAL A 201 8.28 13.88 -11.93
CA VAL A 201 8.28 13.96 -10.47
C VAL A 201 6.94 14.47 -9.99
N TYR A 202 6.07 13.59 -9.50
CA TYR A 202 4.80 13.98 -8.89
C TYR A 202 4.94 14.11 -7.37
N VAL A 203 4.47 15.22 -6.82
CA VAL A 203 4.52 15.52 -5.39
C VAL A 203 3.19 16.03 -4.87
N SER A 204 2.93 15.84 -3.58
CA SER A 204 1.78 16.40 -2.87
C SER A 204 2.23 16.90 -1.50
N LYS A 205 1.35 17.65 -0.81
CA LYS A 205 1.45 17.78 0.66
C LYS A 205 1.69 16.40 1.29
N GLY A 206 2.54 16.34 2.32
CA GLY A 206 2.79 15.12 3.08
C GLY A 206 1.49 14.51 3.62
N PHE A 207 1.34 13.21 3.43
CA PHE A 207 0.20 12.41 3.90
C PHE A 207 0.62 10.95 4.07
N PHE A 208 -0.17 10.20 4.81
CA PHE A 208 0.06 8.78 5.08
C PHE A 208 -1.08 7.93 4.51
N VAL A 209 -0.75 6.75 3.96
CA VAL A 209 -1.66 5.78 3.39
C VAL A 209 -1.27 4.39 3.87
N PHE A 210 -2.25 3.65 4.40
CA PHE A 210 -2.17 2.20 4.48
C PHE A 210 -2.61 1.58 3.15
N HIS A 211 -3.85 1.86 2.73
CA HIS A 211 -4.50 1.16 1.62
C HIS A 211 -4.80 2.04 0.41
N HIS A 212 -4.34 1.60 -0.76
CA HIS A 212 -4.88 2.01 -2.04
C HIS A 212 -6.26 1.38 -2.23
N ILE A 213 -7.19 2.14 -2.83
CA ILE A 213 -8.53 1.67 -3.16
C ILE A 213 -8.50 1.03 -4.55
N ASN A 214 -8.07 1.78 -5.56
CA ASN A 214 -7.86 1.33 -6.94
C ASN A 214 -6.98 2.35 -7.69
N ALA A 215 -6.43 1.96 -8.83
CA ALA A 215 -5.82 2.89 -9.77
C ALA A 215 -6.18 2.52 -11.21
N TYR A 216 -6.38 3.51 -12.08
CA TYR A 216 -6.74 3.26 -13.47
C TYR A 216 -6.33 4.41 -14.39
N GLU A 217 -6.42 4.19 -15.70
CA GLU A 217 -6.05 5.18 -16.72
C GLU A 217 -7.29 5.74 -17.42
N GLU A 218 -7.33 7.05 -17.64
CA GLU A 218 -8.37 7.73 -18.41
C GLU A 218 -7.78 8.98 -19.09
N ASP A 219 -7.97 9.11 -20.41
CA ASP A 219 -7.56 10.28 -21.21
C ASP A 219 -6.13 10.79 -20.92
N ASN A 220 -5.13 9.91 -20.92
CA ASN A 220 -3.72 10.20 -20.58
C ASN A 220 -3.47 10.68 -19.13
N HIS A 221 -4.40 10.38 -18.23
CA HIS A 221 -4.22 10.57 -16.79
C HIS A 221 -4.22 9.23 -16.09
N LEU A 222 -3.45 9.15 -15.01
CA LEU A 222 -3.44 8.04 -14.07
C LEU A 222 -4.18 8.47 -12.80
N ILE A 223 -5.31 7.82 -12.54
CA ILE A 223 -6.20 8.07 -11.41
C ILE A 223 -5.81 7.12 -10.29
N VAL A 224 -5.59 7.64 -9.09
CA VAL A 224 -5.11 6.90 -7.93
C VAL A 224 -5.98 7.23 -6.72
N ASP A 225 -6.76 6.25 -6.28
CA ASP A 225 -7.68 6.40 -5.15
C ASP A 225 -7.11 5.71 -3.91
N MET A 226 -7.14 6.38 -2.76
CA MET A 226 -6.51 5.90 -1.52
C MET A 226 -7.29 6.31 -0.26
N CYS A 227 -7.13 5.54 0.80
CA CYS A 227 -7.50 5.93 2.17
C CYS A 227 -6.37 6.74 2.79
N VAL A 228 -6.55 8.06 2.89
CA VAL A 228 -5.48 9.00 3.23
C VAL A 228 -5.67 9.60 4.62
N TYR A 229 -4.60 9.53 5.42
CA TYR A 229 -4.42 10.25 6.67
C TYR A 229 -3.55 11.48 6.46
N GLU A 230 -3.83 12.56 7.18
CA GLU A 230 -3.01 13.79 7.09
C GLU A 230 -1.60 13.60 7.71
N GLN A 231 -1.41 12.60 8.57
CA GLN A 231 -0.21 12.39 9.38
C GLN A 231 0.09 10.90 9.60
N GLY A 232 1.36 10.52 9.72
CA GLY A 232 1.80 9.13 9.91
C GLY A 232 1.75 8.64 11.36
N GLU A 233 1.48 9.53 12.30
CA GLU A 233 1.28 9.23 13.72
C GLU A 233 0.15 8.21 13.97
N VAL A 234 -0.74 8.00 12.99
CA VAL A 234 -1.78 6.96 13.02
C VAL A 234 -1.23 5.58 13.39
N VAL A 235 0.00 5.23 13.00
CA VAL A 235 0.61 3.94 13.38
C VAL A 235 0.69 3.78 14.91
N LYS A 236 1.02 4.85 15.64
CA LYS A 236 1.09 4.81 17.11
C LYS A 236 -0.28 4.74 17.76
N THR A 237 -1.32 5.19 17.06
CA THR A 237 -2.69 5.12 17.58
C THR A 237 -3.28 3.72 17.49
N LEU A 238 -2.68 2.83 16.68
CA LEU A 238 -3.03 1.41 16.60
C LEU A 238 -2.39 0.55 17.72
N TYR A 239 -1.62 1.14 18.63
CA TYR A 239 -1.11 0.40 19.79
C TYR A 239 -2.27 -0.01 20.70
N ILE A 240 -2.21 -1.21 21.28
CA ILE A 240 -3.29 -1.76 22.12
C ILE A 240 -3.75 -0.76 23.18
N LYS A 241 -2.82 -0.12 23.89
CA LYS A 241 -3.17 0.90 24.90
C LYS A 241 -3.90 2.12 24.31
N ALA A 242 -3.51 2.57 23.12
CA ALA A 242 -4.19 3.68 22.45
C ALA A 242 -5.58 3.28 21.95
N LEU A 243 -5.74 2.02 21.49
CA LEU A 243 -7.04 1.46 21.13
C LEU A 243 -7.94 1.31 22.36
N GLU A 244 -7.45 0.76 23.47
CA GLU A 244 -8.17 0.69 24.76
C GLU A 244 -8.64 2.08 25.21
N ASP A 245 -7.76 3.07 25.13
CA ASP A 245 -8.09 4.45 25.45
C ASP A 245 -9.14 5.04 24.48
N LEU A 246 -9.06 4.72 23.18
CA LEU A 246 -10.05 5.12 22.17
C LEU A 246 -11.42 4.48 22.44
N PHE A 247 -11.45 3.20 22.81
CA PHE A 247 -12.68 2.50 23.19
C PHE A 247 -13.32 3.13 24.43
N ASN A 248 -12.52 3.50 25.42
CA ASN A 248 -13.00 4.11 26.66
C ASN A 248 -13.33 5.61 26.51
N ASN A 249 -12.69 6.31 25.58
CA ASN A 249 -12.90 7.74 25.33
C ASN A 249 -12.78 8.09 23.84
N PRO A 250 -13.83 7.78 23.03
CA PRO A 250 -13.80 7.95 21.58
C PRO A 250 -13.55 9.39 21.12
N LYS A 251 -13.95 10.38 21.94
CA LYS A 251 -13.83 11.81 21.61
C LYS A 251 -12.41 12.37 21.79
N LYS A 252 -11.55 11.69 22.55
CA LYS A 252 -10.19 12.18 22.87
C LYS A 252 -9.19 11.98 21.72
N TYR A 253 -9.47 11.06 20.81
CA TYR A 253 -8.55 10.66 19.73
C TYR A 253 -9.12 10.93 18.33
N SER A 254 -10.08 11.85 18.21
CA SER A 254 -10.86 12.00 16.97
C SER A 254 -10.10 12.57 15.78
N GLU A 255 -8.97 13.25 15.94
CA GLU A 255 -8.27 13.89 14.78
C GLU A 255 -7.23 13.00 14.08
N PRO A 256 -6.28 12.32 14.77
CA PRO A 256 -5.26 11.52 14.08
C PRO A 256 -5.77 10.21 13.47
N PHE A 257 -7.01 9.80 13.78
CA PHE A 257 -7.65 8.58 13.23
C PHE A 257 -8.44 8.82 11.94
N VAL A 258 -8.50 10.06 11.46
CA VAL A 258 -9.35 10.41 10.34
C VAL A 258 -8.62 10.11 9.02
N SER A 259 -9.02 8.99 8.43
CA SER A 259 -8.79 8.73 7.01
C SER A 259 -9.82 9.50 6.19
N ARG A 260 -9.50 9.83 4.94
CA ARG A 260 -10.46 10.26 3.92
C ARG A 260 -10.17 9.53 2.62
N GLY A 261 -11.21 9.08 1.93
CA GLY A 261 -11.07 8.58 0.57
C GLY A 261 -10.68 9.76 -0.33
N LYS A 262 -9.51 9.70 -0.95
CA LYS A 262 -8.99 10.78 -1.81
C LYS A 262 -8.57 10.24 -3.16
N ARG A 263 -8.81 11.02 -4.21
CA ARG A 263 -8.40 10.75 -5.59
C ARG A 263 -7.31 11.72 -6.02
N PHE A 264 -6.16 11.17 -6.40
CA PHE A 264 -5.07 11.89 -7.05
C PHE A 264 -5.09 11.59 -8.54
N ILE A 265 -4.78 12.58 -9.37
CA ILE A 265 -4.78 12.44 -10.82
C ILE A 265 -3.43 12.91 -11.36
N LEU A 266 -2.68 11.98 -11.94
CA LEU A 266 -1.32 12.17 -12.42
C LEU A 266 -1.35 12.27 -13.95
N PRO A 267 -1.08 13.45 -14.55
CA PRO A 267 -0.99 13.57 -16.01
C PRO A 267 0.23 12.81 -16.53
N LEU A 268 0.05 11.88 -17.47
CA LEU A 268 1.12 11.02 -17.99
C LEU A 268 1.99 11.72 -19.06
N ASN A 269 1.37 12.60 -19.87
CA ASN A 269 2.06 13.38 -20.89
C ASN A 269 2.14 14.84 -20.43
N VAL A 270 3.32 15.25 -19.97
CA VAL A 270 3.61 16.64 -19.60
C VAL A 270 4.51 17.23 -20.69
N ASP A 271 3.90 17.72 -21.76
CA ASP A 271 4.62 18.35 -22.89
C ASP A 271 4.92 19.83 -22.59
N GLU A 272 6.21 20.18 -22.61
CA GLU A 272 6.80 21.52 -22.45
C GLU A 272 6.29 22.35 -21.26
N LYS A 273 6.98 23.46 -20.93
CA LYS A 273 6.55 24.34 -19.84
C LYS A 273 5.22 24.98 -20.21
N LYS A 274 4.14 24.48 -19.63
CA LYS A 274 2.85 25.18 -19.61
C LYS A 274 2.94 26.41 -18.70
N GLY A 275 2.04 27.37 -18.87
CA GLY A 275 2.07 28.62 -18.11
C GLY A 275 2.05 28.38 -16.60
N ASP A 276 2.64 29.29 -15.83
CA ASP A 276 2.56 29.26 -14.36
C ASP A 276 1.07 29.13 -13.94
N ASP A 277 0.79 28.21 -13.02
CA ASP A 277 -0.54 27.91 -12.46
C ASP A 277 -1.57 27.20 -13.38
N GLU A 278 -1.20 26.71 -14.57
CA GLU A 278 -2.11 25.92 -15.41
C GLU A 278 -2.37 24.52 -14.80
N ASN A 279 -3.65 24.15 -14.63
CA ASN A 279 -4.03 22.80 -14.24
C ASN A 279 -3.86 21.85 -15.44
N LEU A 280 -3.00 20.84 -15.28
CA LEU A 280 -2.72 19.83 -16.30
C LEU A 280 -3.81 18.77 -16.42
N ILE A 281 -4.75 18.71 -15.47
CA ILE A 281 -5.87 17.76 -15.51
C ILE A 281 -6.93 18.29 -16.48
N THR A 282 -7.21 17.52 -17.53
CA THR A 282 -8.22 17.87 -18.55
C THR A 282 -9.55 17.14 -18.38
N LEU A 283 -9.69 16.33 -17.34
CA LEU A 283 -10.92 15.59 -17.05
C LEU A 283 -12.03 16.53 -16.59
N SER A 284 -13.20 16.48 -17.22
CA SER A 284 -14.26 17.49 -17.04
C SER A 284 -15.01 17.44 -15.70
N ASN A 285 -14.85 16.36 -14.93
CA ASN A 285 -15.62 16.08 -13.71
C ASN A 285 -14.72 15.77 -12.51
N SER A 286 -13.64 16.54 -12.34
CA SER A 286 -12.70 16.39 -11.23
C SER A 286 -12.35 17.73 -10.62
N GLU A 287 -12.33 17.80 -9.30
CA GLU A 287 -11.81 18.94 -8.52
C GLU A 287 -10.31 18.82 -8.24
N ALA A 288 -9.70 17.66 -8.51
CA ALA A 288 -8.26 17.48 -8.36
C ALA A 288 -7.48 18.42 -9.30
N THR A 289 -6.30 18.85 -8.86
CA THR A 289 -5.41 19.72 -9.65
C THR A 289 -4.01 19.14 -9.73
N ALA A 290 -3.36 19.28 -10.89
CA ALA A 290 -1.96 18.96 -11.09
C ALA A 290 -1.27 20.17 -11.73
N VAL A 291 -0.37 20.83 -11.01
CA VAL A 291 0.27 22.08 -11.45
C VAL A 291 1.78 21.94 -11.47
N GLN A 292 2.39 22.24 -12.62
CA GLN A 292 3.84 22.21 -12.77
C GLN A 292 4.49 23.32 -11.93
N GLN A 293 5.51 22.95 -11.16
CA GLN A 293 6.28 23.83 -10.28
C GLN A 293 7.55 24.35 -11.00
N PRO A 294 8.18 25.43 -10.50
CA PRO A 294 9.40 25.98 -11.11
C PRO A 294 10.58 25.02 -11.20
N ASP A 295 10.65 24.02 -10.31
CA ASP A 295 11.67 22.96 -10.29
C ASP A 295 11.37 21.80 -11.26
N GLY A 296 10.25 21.87 -11.99
CA GLY A 296 9.78 20.87 -12.95
C GLY A 296 8.91 19.76 -12.34
N SER A 297 8.74 19.72 -11.02
CA SER A 297 7.83 18.77 -10.37
C SER A 297 6.36 19.11 -10.64
N ILE A 298 5.47 18.12 -10.54
CA ILE A 298 4.02 18.29 -10.69
C ILE A 298 3.40 18.21 -9.30
N TYR A 299 2.88 19.33 -8.81
CA TYR A 299 2.20 19.39 -7.52
C TYR A 299 0.74 18.98 -7.65
N LEU A 300 0.37 17.93 -6.94
CA LEU A 300 -0.95 17.33 -6.93
C LEU A 300 -1.75 17.84 -5.74
N LYS A 301 -3.01 18.21 -5.98
CA LYS A 301 -4.04 18.34 -4.94
C LYS A 301 -5.14 17.34 -5.24
N PRO A 302 -5.49 16.47 -4.30
CA PRO A 302 -6.52 15.47 -4.52
C PRO A 302 -7.93 16.07 -4.41
N GLU A 303 -8.90 15.38 -4.97
CA GLU A 303 -10.30 15.54 -4.60
C GLU A 303 -10.72 14.52 -3.55
N ILE A 304 -11.81 14.80 -2.83
CA ILE A 304 -12.31 13.94 -1.75
C ILE A 304 -13.46 13.08 -2.28
N LEU A 305 -13.30 11.76 -2.23
CA LEU A 305 -14.30 10.80 -2.68
C LEU A 305 -15.44 10.61 -1.67
N THR A 306 -15.17 10.89 -0.40
CA THR A 306 -16.12 10.80 0.71
C THR A 306 -16.54 12.20 1.18
N ALA A 307 -16.81 13.14 0.26
CA ALA A 307 -17.10 14.52 0.65
C ALA A 307 -18.54 14.72 1.13
N SER A 308 -19.47 13.84 0.75
CA SER A 308 -20.90 13.98 1.09
C SER A 308 -21.17 13.95 2.60
N GLU A 309 -20.35 13.22 3.35
CA GLU A 309 -20.41 13.06 4.80
C GLU A 309 -19.00 12.76 5.34
N PRO A 310 -18.65 13.11 6.59
CA PRO A 310 -17.29 12.99 7.14
C PRO A 310 -16.93 11.53 7.50
N TRP A 311 -17.03 10.63 6.52
CA TRP A 311 -16.62 9.23 6.66
C TRP A 311 -15.10 9.12 6.70
N SER A 312 -14.62 8.26 7.60
CA SER A 312 -13.24 7.84 7.70
C SER A 312 -13.13 6.39 7.22
N PRO A 313 -13.01 6.16 5.90
CA PRO A 313 -12.95 4.82 5.33
C PRO A 313 -11.57 4.18 5.53
N GLU A 314 -11.58 2.89 5.80
CA GLU A 314 -10.40 2.03 5.81
C GLU A 314 -10.76 0.59 5.44
N LEU A 315 -9.73 -0.21 5.19
CA LEU A 315 -9.84 -1.57 4.66
C LEU A 315 -10.74 -1.59 3.41
N PRO A 316 -10.35 -0.80 2.37
CA PRO A 316 -11.17 -0.62 1.20
C PRO A 316 -11.17 -1.88 0.34
N ARG A 317 -12.35 -2.17 -0.23
CA ARG A 317 -12.57 -3.24 -1.19
C ARG A 317 -13.35 -2.72 -2.38
N ILE A 318 -13.12 -3.34 -3.51
CA ILE A 318 -13.85 -3.08 -4.76
C ILE A 318 -14.35 -4.43 -5.30
N ASN A 319 -15.18 -4.38 -6.34
CA ASN A 319 -15.25 -5.50 -7.25
C ASN A 319 -13.89 -5.63 -7.96
N TYR A 320 -13.10 -6.65 -7.60
CA TYR A 320 -11.73 -6.79 -8.10
C TYR A 320 -11.66 -7.14 -9.59
N ASP A 321 -12.77 -7.51 -10.24
CA ASP A 321 -12.85 -7.58 -11.71
C ASP A 321 -12.58 -6.20 -12.38
N TYR A 322 -12.72 -5.12 -11.61
CA TYR A 322 -12.42 -3.74 -12.01
C TYR A 322 -11.09 -3.20 -11.45
N ASN A 323 -10.29 -4.04 -10.78
CA ASN A 323 -8.96 -3.63 -10.32
C ASN A 323 -8.09 -3.22 -11.52
N GLY A 324 -7.40 -2.09 -11.41
CA GLY A 324 -6.60 -1.56 -12.52
C GLY A 324 -7.40 -0.90 -13.65
N ARG A 325 -8.73 -0.82 -13.51
CA ARG A 325 -9.68 -0.34 -14.53
C ARG A 325 -10.60 0.73 -13.94
N LYS A 326 -11.21 1.52 -14.82
CA LYS A 326 -12.22 2.50 -14.43
C LYS A 326 -13.37 1.77 -13.72
N TYR A 327 -13.74 2.28 -12.55
CA TYR A 327 -14.68 1.66 -11.62
C TYR A 327 -15.57 2.74 -11.00
N LYS A 328 -16.63 2.31 -10.31
CA LYS A 328 -17.65 3.19 -9.75
C LYS A 328 -17.82 3.04 -8.24
N TYR A 329 -17.55 1.87 -7.68
CA TYR A 329 -17.87 1.56 -6.29
C TYR A 329 -16.66 1.03 -5.52
N PHE A 330 -16.45 1.59 -4.32
CA PHE A 330 -15.70 0.91 -3.28
C PHE A 330 -16.55 0.71 -2.02
N TYR A 331 -16.14 -0.26 -1.24
CA TYR A 331 -16.70 -0.68 0.03
C TYR A 331 -15.62 -0.53 1.08
N ALA A 332 -15.97 -0.14 2.30
CA ALA A 332 -14.97 0.04 3.35
C ALA A 332 -15.60 -0.14 4.72
N MET A 333 -14.78 -0.51 5.70
CA MET A 333 -15.10 -0.16 7.08
C MET A 333 -14.99 1.35 7.21
N ALA A 334 -15.91 2.00 7.92
CA ALA A 334 -15.80 3.42 8.17
C ALA A 334 -16.38 3.83 9.51
N ARG A 335 -15.81 4.90 10.06
CA ARG A 335 -16.42 5.64 11.17
C ARG A 335 -16.83 7.01 10.64
N ASN A 336 -17.86 7.59 11.24
CA ASN A 336 -18.24 8.97 10.99
C ASN A 336 -18.02 9.74 12.29
N ASP A 337 -17.45 10.94 12.21
CA ASP A 337 -17.07 11.76 13.36
C ASP A 337 -18.26 12.06 14.31
N THR A 338 -19.49 11.90 13.82
CA THR A 338 -20.73 12.10 14.57
C THR A 338 -21.40 10.81 15.06
N LEU A 339 -20.96 9.65 14.58
CA LEU A 339 -21.57 8.35 14.87
C LEU A 339 -20.69 7.53 15.80
N GLU A 340 -21.29 7.00 16.87
CA GLU A 340 -20.56 6.19 17.86
C GLU A 340 -20.15 4.80 17.32
N ARG A 341 -20.65 4.40 16.14
CA ARG A 341 -20.52 3.05 15.59
C ARG A 341 -19.57 2.99 14.41
N THR A 342 -18.99 1.81 14.21
CA THR A 342 -18.32 1.44 12.96
C THR A 342 -19.37 0.94 11.98
N HIS A 343 -19.27 1.39 10.74
CA HIS A 343 -20.17 1.06 9.64
C HIS A 343 -19.41 0.29 8.57
N ILE A 344 -20.15 -0.49 7.77
CA ILE A 344 -19.74 -0.82 6.41
C ILE A 344 -20.35 0.25 5.51
N ILE A 345 -19.54 0.87 4.66
CA ILE A 345 -20.01 1.86 3.69
C ILE A 345 -19.82 1.34 2.27
N LYS A 346 -20.66 1.83 1.37
CA LYS A 346 -20.47 1.76 -0.08
C LYS A 346 -20.45 3.18 -0.61
N VAL A 347 -19.42 3.52 -1.36
CA VAL A 347 -19.20 4.85 -1.91
C VAL A 347 -19.24 4.78 -3.43
N ASP A 348 -20.08 5.61 -4.04
CA ASP A 348 -20.07 5.87 -5.48
C ASP A 348 -19.03 6.95 -5.77
N VAL A 349 -17.91 6.59 -6.40
CA VAL A 349 -16.77 7.50 -6.62
C VAL A 349 -17.03 8.57 -7.68
N THR A 350 -18.14 8.47 -8.41
CA THR A 350 -18.53 9.48 -9.42
C THR A 350 -19.43 10.54 -8.81
N THR A 351 -20.38 10.12 -7.97
CA THR A 351 -21.37 11.02 -7.35
C THR A 351 -21.03 11.39 -5.90
N GLN A 352 -19.99 10.76 -5.34
CA GLN A 352 -19.56 10.85 -3.94
C GLN A 352 -20.65 10.43 -2.92
N LYS A 353 -21.74 9.83 -3.40
CA LYS A 353 -22.84 9.37 -2.54
C LYS A 353 -22.39 8.14 -1.78
N THR A 354 -22.67 8.17 -0.47
CA THR A 354 -22.38 7.06 0.43
C THR A 354 -23.68 6.46 0.96
N ILE A 355 -23.78 5.13 0.94
CA ILE A 355 -24.75 4.40 1.76
C ILE A 355 -24.00 3.64 2.84
N SER A 356 -24.63 3.45 4.00
CA SER A 356 -23.98 2.79 5.12
C SER A 356 -24.89 1.76 5.78
N TRP A 357 -24.26 0.74 6.37
CA TRP A 357 -24.89 -0.28 7.19
C TRP A 357 -24.16 -0.37 8.53
N SER A 358 -24.92 -0.47 9.62
CA SER A 358 -24.39 -0.82 10.94
C SER A 358 -25.44 -1.54 11.78
N GLU A 359 -24.96 -2.30 12.75
CA GLU A 359 -25.79 -3.02 13.71
C GLU A 359 -25.40 -2.62 15.14
N LYS A 360 -26.39 -2.53 16.03
CA LYS A 360 -26.15 -2.09 17.40
C LYS A 360 -25.32 -3.15 18.13
N GLY A 361 -24.19 -2.72 18.71
CA GLY A 361 -23.29 -3.60 19.45
C GLY A 361 -22.34 -4.41 18.56
N ALA A 362 -22.43 -4.28 17.24
CA ALA A 362 -21.54 -4.96 16.30
C ALA A 362 -20.39 -4.06 15.85
N ILE A 363 -19.20 -4.64 15.74
CA ILE A 363 -18.03 -4.08 15.06
C ILE A 363 -17.74 -4.99 13.86
N PRO A 364 -17.95 -4.53 12.61
CA PRO A 364 -17.67 -5.33 11.43
C PRO A 364 -16.16 -5.44 11.16
N SER A 365 -15.75 -6.50 10.46
CA SER A 365 -14.44 -6.61 9.80
C SER A 365 -14.46 -5.97 8.41
N GLU A 366 -13.34 -6.10 7.70
CA GLU A 366 -13.22 -5.75 6.28
C GLU A 366 -14.38 -6.36 5.45
N PRO A 367 -15.08 -5.57 4.61
CA PRO A 367 -16.19 -6.04 3.77
C PRO A 367 -15.67 -6.61 2.44
N VAL A 368 -15.53 -7.93 2.35
CA VAL A 368 -15.08 -8.63 1.15
C VAL A 368 -16.20 -8.70 0.11
N PHE A 369 -16.01 -8.11 -1.07
CA PHE A 369 -16.95 -8.23 -2.19
C PHE A 369 -16.77 -9.55 -2.95
N ILE A 370 -17.90 -10.18 -3.28
CA ILE A 370 -17.99 -11.37 -4.13
C ILE A 370 -18.99 -11.08 -5.24
N SER A 371 -18.49 -11.03 -6.48
CA SER A 371 -19.29 -10.81 -7.69
C SER A 371 -20.30 -11.93 -7.91
N GLU A 372 -21.50 -11.57 -8.39
CA GLU A 372 -22.44 -12.56 -8.92
C GLU A 372 -21.88 -13.16 -10.22
N PRO A 373 -21.85 -14.50 -10.37
CA PRO A 373 -21.24 -15.13 -11.52
C PRO A 373 -22.06 -14.90 -12.80
N GLY A 374 -21.37 -14.64 -13.91
CA GLY A 374 -21.96 -14.62 -15.26
C GLY A 374 -22.67 -13.32 -15.64
N LEU A 375 -22.40 -12.21 -14.95
CA LEU A 375 -22.89 -10.88 -15.32
C LEU A 375 -21.92 -10.13 -16.23
N ASP A 376 -22.47 -9.22 -17.03
CA ASP A 376 -21.73 -8.28 -17.88
C ASP A 376 -21.18 -7.09 -17.08
N ASP A 377 -20.21 -6.36 -17.64
CA ASP A 377 -19.53 -5.18 -17.06
C ASP A 377 -20.44 -4.02 -16.61
N GLN A 378 -21.76 -4.08 -16.82
CA GLN A 378 -22.72 -3.04 -16.43
C GLN A 378 -23.23 -3.21 -14.99
N ALA A 379 -22.82 -4.26 -14.29
CA ALA A 379 -23.36 -4.68 -13.00
C ALA A 379 -22.28 -4.72 -11.90
N GLU A 380 -21.40 -3.71 -11.84
CA GLU A 380 -20.21 -3.68 -10.96
C GLU A 380 -20.51 -4.02 -9.49
N ASP A 381 -21.66 -3.59 -8.96
CA ASP A 381 -22.11 -3.80 -7.59
C ASP A 381 -23.09 -4.98 -7.41
N SER A 382 -23.28 -5.80 -8.44
CA SER A 382 -24.10 -7.01 -8.36
C SER A 382 -23.30 -8.16 -7.75
N GLY A 383 -23.59 -8.43 -6.49
CA GLY A 383 -22.85 -9.38 -5.69
C GLY A 383 -23.23 -9.25 -4.21
N ILE A 384 -22.38 -9.80 -3.35
CA ILE A 384 -22.54 -9.75 -1.90
C ILE A 384 -21.28 -9.20 -1.23
N LEU A 385 -21.47 -8.64 -0.03
CA LEU A 385 -20.39 -8.34 0.89
C LEU A 385 -20.38 -9.38 2.01
N ILE A 386 -19.21 -9.94 2.30
CA ILE A 386 -18.98 -10.80 3.46
C ILE A 386 -18.11 -10.04 4.46
N ALA A 387 -18.57 -9.96 5.71
CA ALA A 387 -17.83 -9.41 6.83
C ALA A 387 -18.12 -10.24 8.09
N SER A 388 -17.12 -10.41 8.95
CA SER A 388 -17.28 -10.96 10.29
C SER A 388 -17.74 -9.86 11.24
N LEU A 389 -18.63 -10.18 12.19
CA LEU A 389 -19.14 -9.24 13.17
C LEU A 389 -18.68 -9.63 14.57
N LEU A 390 -18.04 -8.70 15.28
CA LEU A 390 -17.75 -8.84 16.71
C LEU A 390 -18.85 -8.12 17.51
N PHE A 391 -19.58 -8.86 18.35
CA PHE A 391 -20.59 -8.28 19.23
C PHE A 391 -20.02 -7.98 20.61
N SER A 392 -20.17 -6.73 21.07
CA SER A 392 -19.93 -6.39 22.48
C SER A 392 -21.10 -6.90 23.32
N ASN A 393 -20.80 -7.77 24.30
CA ASN A 393 -21.79 -8.26 25.27
C ASN A 393 -22.32 -7.15 26.18
#